data_AF-A0A0M3QVY5-F1
#
_entry.id   AF-A0A0M3QVY5-F1
#
_cell.length_a   1.000
_cell.length_b   1.000
_cell.length_c   1.000
_cell.angle_alpha   90.00
_cell.angle_beta   90.00
_cell.angle_gamma   90.00
#
_symmetry.space_group_name_H-M   'P 1'
#
loop_
_entity.id
_entity.type
_entity.pdbx_description
1 polymer ?
#
loop_
_entity_poly.entity_id
_entity_poly.type
_entity_poly.pdbx_seq_one_letter_code
_entity_poly.pdbx_strand_id
1 'polypeptide(L)'
;MVYVKEDVFAEEALNPFTKQTEKIRRFTLSNDEQMSVQIITLGATITSIKVPDAHGKLEDVTLGFDDLAGYDSELNPYMGATVGRVCNRVANGSFMLDGKII
;
A
#
# COMPACT_ATOMS: atom_id res chain seq x y z
N MET A 1 0.36 1.44 23.69
CA MET A 1 -0.32 0.25 23.13
C MET A 1 -0.62 0.52 21.66
N VAL A 2 -0.76 -0.51 20.81
CA VAL A 2 -1.24 -0.35 19.42
C VAL A 2 -2.64 -0.93 19.29
N TYR A 3 -3.54 -0.18 18.69
CA TYR A 3 -4.92 -0.58 18.40
C TYR A 3 -5.10 -0.72 16.90
N VAL A 4 -5.95 -1.66 16.48
CA VAL A 4 -6.24 -1.91 15.07
C VAL A 4 -7.73 -1.77 14.83
N LYS A 5 -8.10 -0.91 13.89
CA LYS A 5 -9.44 -0.83 13.32
C LYS A 5 -9.42 -1.31 11.89
N GLU A 6 -10.44 -2.06 11.51
CA GLU A 6 -10.65 -2.49 10.14
C GLU A 6 -11.91 -1.81 9.55
N ASP A 7 -11.81 -1.42 8.29
CA ASP A 7 -12.93 -0.95 7.47
C ASP A 7 -12.75 -1.35 5.99
N VAL A 8 -13.75 -1.03 5.17
CA VAL A 8 -13.72 -1.32 3.73
C VAL A 8 -13.21 -0.09 2.98
N PHE A 9 -12.12 -0.26 2.23
CA PHE A 9 -11.58 0.78 1.36
C PHE A 9 -12.27 0.80 0.00
N ALA A 10 -12.53 -0.38 -0.56
CA ALA A 10 -13.28 -0.54 -1.80
C ALA A 10 -14.10 -1.84 -1.77
N GLU A 11 -15.35 -1.77 -2.21
CA GLU A 11 -16.26 -2.92 -2.23
C GLU A 11 -15.85 -3.95 -3.28
N GLU A 12 -15.31 -3.50 -4.42
CA GLU A 12 -14.98 -4.33 -5.57
C GLU A 12 -13.66 -3.88 -6.22
N ALA A 13 -12.72 -4.80 -6.35
CA ALA A 13 -11.50 -4.65 -7.12
C ALA A 13 -11.22 -5.96 -7.89
N LEU A 14 -10.82 -5.85 -9.16
CA LEU A 14 -10.48 -7.03 -9.96
C LEU A 14 -9.05 -7.47 -9.64
N ASN A 15 -8.88 -8.68 -9.13
CA ASN A 15 -7.56 -9.27 -8.98
C ASN A 15 -7.01 -9.67 -10.36
N PRO A 16 -5.87 -9.11 -10.81
CA PRO A 16 -5.37 -9.34 -12.16
C PRO A 16 -4.85 -10.76 -12.39
N PHE A 17 -4.54 -11.52 -11.32
CA PHE A 17 -4.03 -12.88 -11.39
C PHE A 17 -5.15 -13.92 -11.36
N THR A 18 -6.09 -13.77 -10.42
CA THR A 18 -7.20 -14.72 -10.24
C THR A 18 -8.41 -14.41 -11.12
N LYS A 19 -8.51 -13.17 -11.63
CA LYS A 19 -9.66 -12.61 -12.36
C LYS A 19 -10.96 -12.58 -11.52
N GLN A 20 -10.84 -12.66 -10.20
CA GLN A 20 -11.97 -12.57 -9.28
C GLN A 20 -12.10 -11.14 -8.77
N THR A 21 -13.34 -10.73 -8.53
CA THR A 21 -13.63 -9.49 -7.81
C THR A 21 -13.47 -9.74 -6.32
N GLU A 22 -12.68 -8.91 -5.67
CA GLU A 22 -12.36 -9.00 -4.25
C GLU A 22 -12.62 -7.66 -3.57
N LYS A 23 -12.95 -7.71 -2.27
CA LYS A 23 -13.08 -6.53 -1.43
C LYS A 23 -11.71 -6.07 -0.94
N ILE A 24 -11.43 -4.77 -1.05
CA ILE A 24 -10.21 -4.18 -0.50
C ILE A 24 -10.49 -3.67 0.91
N ARG A 25 -9.79 -4.25 1.89
CA ARG A 25 -9.90 -3.90 3.30
C ARG A 25 -8.81 -2.91 3.67
N ARG A 26 -9.10 -2.01 4.60
CA ARG A 26 -8.14 -1.10 5.22
C ARG A 26 -7.99 -1.44 6.70
N PHE A 27 -6.74 -1.45 7.14
CA PHE A 27 -6.36 -1.56 8.54
C PHE A 27 -5.76 -0.23 8.97
N THR A 28 -6.37 0.39 9.98
CA THR A 28 -5.83 1.58 10.65
C THR A 28 -5.19 1.14 11.97
N LEU A 29 -3.88 1.26 12.05
CA LEU A 29 -3.10 1.05 13.28
C LEU A 29 -2.95 2.40 13.97
N SER A 30 -3.28 2.50 15.25
CA SER A 30 -3.09 3.74 16.04
C SER A 30 -2.44 3.44 17.39
N ASN A 31 -1.83 4.45 18.00
CA ASN A 31 -1.25 4.35 19.34
C ASN A 31 -1.77 5.44 20.28
N ASP A 32 -1.34 5.39 21.55
CA ASP A 32 -1.71 6.38 22.58
C ASP A 32 -1.06 7.76 22.34
N GLU A 33 -0.10 7.87 21.42
CA GLU A 33 0.66 9.08 21.07
C GLU A 33 0.11 9.76 19.79
N GLN A 34 -1.16 9.55 19.48
CA GLN A 34 -1.89 10.13 18.34
C GLN A 34 -1.38 9.76 16.94
N MET A 35 -0.37 8.90 16.84
CA MET A 35 0.10 8.40 15.55
C MET A 35 -0.90 7.39 14.98
N SER A 36 -1.08 7.41 13.66
CA SER A 36 -1.79 6.34 12.96
C SER A 36 -1.20 6.02 11.59
N VAL A 37 -1.35 4.77 11.17
CA VAL A 37 -0.94 4.25 9.86
C VAL A 37 -2.10 3.51 9.25
N GLN A 38 -2.43 3.82 7.99
CA GLN A 38 -3.43 3.09 7.21
C GLN A 38 -2.76 2.21 6.18
N ILE A 39 -3.17 0.94 6.12
CA ILE A 39 -2.66 -0.06 5.18
C ILE A 39 -3.85 -0.74 4.50
N ILE A 40 -3.82 -0.88 3.18
CA ILE A 40 -4.85 -1.63 2.43
C ILE A 40 -4.35 -2.98 1.93
N THR A 41 -5.29 -3.92 1.71
CA THR A 41 -4.97 -5.27 1.24
C THR A 41 -4.43 -5.32 -0.19
N LEU A 42 -4.67 -4.28 -1.00
CA LEU A 42 -4.06 -4.13 -2.31
C LEU A 42 -2.56 -3.84 -2.15
N GLY A 43 -1.72 -4.82 -2.45
CA GLY A 43 -0.25 -4.68 -2.41
C GLY A 43 0.33 -4.33 -1.04
N ALA A 44 -0.40 -4.59 0.05
CA ALA A 44 -0.05 -4.13 1.40
C ALA A 44 0.34 -2.64 1.43
N THR A 45 -0.42 -1.82 0.69
CA THR A 45 -0.08 -0.42 0.41
C THR A 45 -0.36 0.45 1.62
N ILE A 46 0.62 1.28 2.01
CA ILE A 46 0.42 2.35 3.00
C ILE A 46 -0.31 3.51 2.31
N THR A 47 -1.49 3.86 2.81
CA THR A 47 -2.30 4.94 2.24
C THR A 47 -2.26 6.24 3.04
N SER A 48 -1.82 6.19 4.30
CA SER A 48 -1.73 7.36 5.18
C SER A 48 -0.79 7.06 6.34
N ILE A 49 0.06 8.02 6.71
CA ILE A 49 0.79 8.04 7.98
C ILE A 49 0.53 9.39 8.61
N LYS A 50 -0.20 9.40 9.72
CA LYS A 50 -0.49 10.62 10.47
C LYS A 50 0.36 10.70 11.73
N VAL A 51 1.09 11.80 11.88
CA VAL A 51 1.99 12.06 13.02
C VAL A 51 1.78 13.48 13.55
N PRO A 52 1.87 13.70 14.87
CA PRO A 52 1.81 15.03 15.45
C PRO A 52 3.12 15.80 15.17
N ASP A 53 3.00 17.09 14.84
CA ASP A 53 4.13 18.01 14.77
C ASP A 53 4.57 18.48 16.18
N ALA A 54 5.53 19.42 16.24
CA ALA A 54 6.04 19.98 17.50
C ALA A 54 4.99 20.73 18.34
N HIS A 55 3.84 21.08 17.75
CA HIS A 55 2.71 21.72 18.40
C HIS A 55 1.55 20.76 18.67
N GLY A 56 1.72 19.46 18.40
CA GLY A 56 0.69 18.44 18.55
C GLY A 56 -0.36 18.45 17.42
N LYS A 57 -0.11 19.18 16.32
CA LYS A 57 -1.00 19.16 15.16
C LYS A 57 -0.74 17.91 14.34
N LEU A 58 -1.77 17.10 14.14
CA LEU A 58 -1.69 15.87 13.39
C LEU A 58 -1.73 16.15 11.87
N GLU A 59 -0.71 15.71 11.13
CA GLU A 59 -0.64 15.82 9.67
C GLU A 59 -0.30 14.49 9.01
N ASP A 60 -0.80 14.29 7.78
CA ASP A 60 -0.40 13.15 6.94
C ASP A 60 0.92 13.46 6.24
N VAL A 61 1.91 12.59 6.43
CA VAL A 61 3.27 12.77 5.90
C VAL A 61 3.56 11.88 4.69
N THR A 62 2.53 11.24 4.13
CA THR A 62 2.65 10.39 2.94
C THR A 62 1.95 10.98 1.73
N LEU A 63 2.46 10.65 0.54
CA LEU A 63 1.75 10.84 -0.72
C LEU A 63 0.91 9.60 -1.00
N GLY A 64 -0.29 9.81 -1.54
CA GLY A 64 -1.21 8.73 -1.84
C GLY A 64 -2.48 9.27 -2.49
N PHE A 65 -3.51 8.42 -2.51
CA PHE A 65 -4.81 8.72 -3.08
C PHE A 65 -5.93 8.45 -2.08
N ASP A 66 -7.04 9.14 -2.26
CA ASP A 66 -8.22 9.00 -1.38
C ASP A 66 -9.03 7.72 -1.68
N ASP A 67 -8.92 7.17 -2.89
CA ASP A 67 -9.72 6.05 -3.36
C ASP A 67 -8.92 5.02 -4.16
N LEU A 68 -9.56 3.88 -4.46
CA LEU A 68 -8.98 2.79 -5.23
C LEU A 68 -8.60 3.21 -6.65
N ALA A 69 -9.36 4.11 -7.30
CA ALA A 69 -9.11 4.51 -8.67
C ALA A 69 -7.76 5.22 -8.81
N GLY A 70 -7.33 5.98 -7.80
CA GLY A 70 -5.99 6.55 -7.75
C GLY A 70 -4.89 5.49 -7.68
N TYR A 71 -5.07 4.45 -6.85
CA TYR A 71 -4.08 3.37 -6.73
C TYR A 71 -4.02 2.47 -7.96
N ASP A 72 -5.15 2.27 -8.65
CA ASP A 72 -5.26 1.47 -9.89
C ASP A 72 -4.85 2.24 -11.16
N SER A 73 -4.63 3.56 -11.06
CA SER A 73 -4.25 4.40 -12.19
C SER A 73 -2.89 4.03 -12.77
N GLU A 74 -2.76 4.02 -14.10
CA GLU A 74 -1.47 3.90 -14.79
C GLU A 74 -0.50 5.04 -14.45
N LEU A 75 -1.00 6.16 -13.92
CA LEU A 75 -0.19 7.30 -13.48
C LEU A 75 0.40 7.11 -12.07
N ASN A 76 0.01 6.07 -11.33
CA ASN A 76 0.51 5.81 -9.99
C ASN A 76 1.97 5.30 -10.01
N PRO A 77 2.97 6.06 -9.52
CA PRO A 77 4.37 5.64 -9.51
C PRO A 77 4.70 4.74 -8.30
N TYR A 78 3.81 3.80 -7.96
CA TYR A 78 3.93 2.88 -6.82
C TYR A 78 3.82 3.55 -5.43
N MET A 79 2.97 4.58 -5.27
CA MET A 79 2.78 5.29 -4.00
C MET A 79 2.42 4.32 -2.87
N GLY A 80 3.27 4.28 -1.84
CA GLY A 80 3.07 3.49 -0.62
C GLY A 80 3.08 1.96 -0.79
N ALA A 81 3.30 1.44 -2.01
CA ALA A 81 3.14 0.03 -2.32
C ALA A 81 4.30 -0.84 -1.81
N THR A 82 4.02 -2.09 -1.48
CA THR A 82 5.06 -3.11 -1.27
C THR A 82 5.51 -3.68 -2.62
N VAL A 83 6.73 -3.36 -3.06
CA VAL A 83 7.25 -3.74 -4.39
C VAL A 83 7.98 -5.09 -4.34
N GLY A 84 7.60 -6.04 -5.21
CA GLY A 84 8.23 -7.36 -5.32
C GLY A 84 7.84 -8.10 -6.61
N ARG A 85 8.41 -9.28 -6.91
CA ARG A 85 9.36 -10.08 -6.09
C ARG A 85 10.81 -9.57 -6.09
N VAL A 86 11.21 -8.82 -7.12
CA VAL A 86 12.52 -8.17 -7.20
C VAL A 86 12.25 -6.69 -7.42
N CYS A 87 12.66 -5.85 -6.49
CA CYS A 87 12.47 -4.41 -6.61
C CYS A 87 13.58 -3.79 -7.48
N ASN A 88 13.27 -2.65 -8.10
CA ASN A 88 14.15 -1.93 -9.01
C ASN A 88 14.44 -2.72 -10.32
N ARG A 89 15.61 -2.51 -10.92
CA ARG A 89 15.93 -2.96 -12.27
C ARG A 89 16.69 -4.28 -12.27
N VAL A 90 16.23 -5.22 -13.10
CA VAL A 90 17.00 -6.38 -13.54
C VAL A 90 17.61 -6.03 -14.89
N ALA A 91 18.94 -6.11 -15.01
CA ALA A 91 19.65 -5.77 -16.24
C ALA A 91 19.14 -6.65 -17.40
N ASN A 92 18.81 -6.03 -18.53
CA ASN A 92 18.24 -6.71 -19.70
C ASN A 92 16.96 -7.53 -19.42
N GLY A 93 16.27 -7.30 -18.30
CA GLY A 93 15.07 -8.03 -17.91
C GLY A 93 15.27 -9.54 -17.71
N SER A 94 16.51 -10.01 -17.53
CA SER A 94 16.82 -11.43 -17.37
C SER A 94 17.94 -11.69 -16.37
N PHE A 95 17.94 -12.85 -15.75
CA PHE A 95 19.01 -13.29 -14.86
C PHE A 95 19.16 -14.82 -14.88
N MET A 96 20.30 -15.33 -14.42
CA MET A 96 20.55 -16.76 -14.33
C MET A 96 20.14 -17.29 -12.96
N LEU A 97 19.32 -18.34 -12.93
CA LEU A 97 18.94 -19.09 -11.74
C LEU A 97 19.08 -20.59 -12.03
N ASP A 98 19.84 -21.30 -11.21
CA ASP A 98 20.06 -22.76 -11.32
C ASP A 98 20.47 -23.21 -12.74
N GLY A 99 21.35 -22.43 -13.38
CA GLY A 99 21.87 -22.71 -14.73
C GLY A 99 20.87 -22.44 -15.86
N LYS A 100 19.72 -21.81 -15.59
CA LYS A 100 18.73 -21.41 -16.59
C LYS A 100 18.59 -19.89 -16.62
N ILE A 101 18.42 -19.33 -17.81
CA ILE A 101 18.05 -17.93 -17.98
C ILE A 101 16.54 -17.81 -17.72
N ILE A 102 16.17 -16.89 -16.84
CA ILE A 102 14.79 -16.49 -16.52
C ILE A 102 14.60 -15.04 -16.96
#